data_AF-Q2CDL3-F1
#
_entry.id   AF-Q2CDL3-F1
#
_cell.length_a   1.000
_cell.length_b   1.000
_cell.length_c   1.000
_cell.angle_alpha   90.00
_cell.angle_beta   90.00
_cell.angle_gamma   90.00
#
_symmetry.space_group_name_H-M   'P 1'
#
loop_
_entity.id
_entity.type
_entity.pdbx_description
1 polymer ?
#
loop_
_entity_poly.entity_id
_entity_poly.type
_entity_poly.pdbx_seq_one_letter_code
_entity_poly.pdbx_strand_id
1 'polypeptide(L)'
;MTGRTLYDKIWDAHLAHEAEDGTSLLYIDRHLVHEVTSPQAFEGLRMANRPVRAPEKTIAVPDHNVPTTADRVNGITNEESRIQVEALDKNAKDFGINYYPVSDVRQGIVHIVGPEQGWTLPGMTVVCGDSHTATHGAFGALAHGIGTSEVEHVLATQTLIQKKSKNMKVEITGKLAPGVTAKDITLSVIGKTGTAGGTGYVIEYCGEAIRSLSMEGRMTVCNMAIEGGARAGLIAPDETTFEYVKGRPHAPKGAQWEAAMTWWKTLYSDDDA
;
A
#
# COMPACT_ATOMS: atom_id res chain seq x y z
N MET A 1 27.88 -9.55 11.00
CA MET A 1 26.91 -8.50 10.64
C MET A 1 25.65 -8.82 11.42
N THR A 2 25.01 -7.84 12.04
CA THR A 2 23.71 -7.99 12.69
C THR A 2 22.66 -8.35 11.64
N GLY A 3 21.69 -9.19 12.01
CA GLY A 3 20.53 -9.52 11.19
C GLY A 3 19.79 -8.29 10.69
N ARG A 4 19.07 -8.44 9.58
CA ARG A 4 18.22 -7.40 8.99
C ARG A 4 16.75 -7.75 9.14
N THR A 5 15.95 -6.77 9.52
CA THR A 5 14.49 -6.92 9.54
C THR A 5 13.93 -6.97 8.12
N LEU A 6 12.67 -7.41 7.97
CA LEU A 6 11.95 -7.31 6.71
C LEU A 6 11.92 -5.87 6.19
N TYR A 7 11.68 -4.91 7.08
CA TYR A 7 11.70 -3.49 6.75
C TYR A 7 13.06 -3.05 6.20
N ASP A 8 14.16 -3.45 6.84
CA ASP A 8 15.52 -3.13 6.38
C ASP A 8 15.78 -3.71 4.98
N LYS A 9 15.42 -4.96 4.75
CA LYS A 9 15.60 -5.63 3.46
C LYS A 9 14.85 -4.91 2.34
N ILE A 10 13.60 -4.48 2.59
CA ILE A 10 12.82 -3.74 1.60
C ILE A 10 13.38 -2.33 1.42
N TRP A 11 13.69 -1.61 2.51
CA TRP A 11 14.26 -0.27 2.45
C TRP A 11 15.55 -0.23 1.62
N ASP A 12 16.50 -1.12 1.95
CA ASP A 12 17.81 -1.17 1.31
C ASP A 12 17.70 -1.50 -0.19
N ALA A 13 16.73 -2.34 -0.57
CA ALA A 13 16.47 -2.69 -1.97
C ALA A 13 15.93 -1.52 -2.82
N HIS A 14 15.36 -0.49 -2.18
CA HIS A 14 14.71 0.65 -2.87
C HIS A 14 15.40 1.99 -2.60
N LEU A 15 16.46 2.02 -1.80
CA LEU A 15 17.23 3.23 -1.52
C LEU A 15 18.01 3.68 -2.77
N ALA A 16 17.59 4.78 -3.37
CA ALA A 16 18.24 5.36 -4.54
C ALA A 16 19.39 6.30 -4.16
N HIS A 17 19.22 7.05 -3.06
CA HIS A 17 20.22 7.97 -2.54
C HIS A 17 19.98 8.23 -1.06
N GLU A 18 21.06 8.43 -0.29
CA GLU A 18 21.01 8.90 1.10
C GLU A 18 21.96 10.10 1.24
N ALA A 19 21.44 11.20 1.74
CA ALA A 19 22.20 12.41 2.05
C ALA A 19 22.86 12.29 3.43
N GLU A 20 23.87 13.13 3.70
CA GLU A 20 24.64 13.10 4.96
C GLU A 20 23.77 13.31 6.22
N ASP A 21 22.62 13.97 6.10
CA ASP A 21 21.69 14.22 7.20
C ASP A 21 20.68 13.08 7.44
N GLY A 22 20.82 11.96 6.72
CA GLY A 22 19.94 10.79 6.75
C GLY A 22 18.67 10.93 5.93
N THR A 23 18.50 12.02 5.17
CA THR A 23 17.40 12.16 4.21
C THR A 23 17.62 11.21 3.05
N SER A 24 16.66 10.33 2.82
CA SER A 24 16.75 9.27 1.81
C SER A 24 15.78 9.52 0.66
N LEU A 25 16.19 9.18 -0.55
CA LEU A 25 15.33 9.10 -1.72
C LEU A 25 15.03 7.62 -1.99
N LEU A 26 13.78 7.20 -1.84
CA LEU A 26 13.36 5.84 -2.17
C LEU A 26 12.70 5.79 -3.53
N TYR A 27 13.00 4.72 -4.27
CA TYR A 27 12.22 4.33 -5.42
C TYR A 27 10.82 3.87 -4.99
N ILE A 28 9.81 4.20 -5.78
CA ILE A 28 8.42 3.77 -5.56
C ILE A 28 8.02 2.80 -6.66
N ASP A 29 7.69 1.56 -6.32
CA ASP A 29 7.25 0.56 -7.30
C ASP A 29 5.83 0.81 -7.78
N ARG A 30 4.99 1.31 -6.86
CA ARG A 30 3.56 1.39 -7.07
C ARG A 30 2.97 2.66 -6.48
N HIS A 31 2.33 3.44 -7.34
CA HIS A 31 1.55 4.60 -6.93
C HIS A 31 0.06 4.32 -7.16
N LEU A 32 -0.74 4.39 -6.11
CA LEU A 32 -2.19 4.35 -6.20
C LEU A 32 -2.71 5.78 -6.03
N VAL A 33 -3.71 6.16 -6.81
CA VAL A 33 -4.35 7.46 -6.70
C VAL A 33 -5.87 7.32 -6.74
N HIS A 34 -6.53 8.27 -6.10
CA HIS A 34 -7.99 8.39 -6.03
C HIS A 34 -8.38 9.86 -6.22
N GLU A 35 -9.66 10.13 -6.33
CA GLU A 35 -10.22 11.40 -6.80
C GLU A 35 -10.07 12.56 -5.81
N VAL A 36 -9.77 12.30 -4.54
CA VAL A 36 -9.77 13.35 -3.50
C VAL A 36 -8.43 14.08 -3.43
N THR A 37 -7.32 13.34 -3.45
CA THR A 37 -5.98 13.89 -3.13
C THR A 37 -5.09 14.10 -4.36
N SER A 38 -5.45 13.51 -5.50
CA SER A 38 -4.68 13.56 -6.74
C SER A 38 -4.97 14.73 -7.70
N PRO A 39 -6.16 15.38 -7.73
CA PRO A 39 -6.44 16.41 -8.73
C PRO A 39 -5.41 17.55 -8.78
N GLN A 40 -5.01 18.06 -7.61
CA GLN A 40 -4.03 19.15 -7.51
C GLN A 40 -2.65 18.71 -7.99
N ALA A 41 -2.26 17.46 -7.71
CA ALA A 41 -0.98 16.93 -8.16
C ALA A 41 -0.90 16.84 -9.70
N PHE A 42 -1.97 16.37 -10.36
CA PHE A 42 -2.03 16.37 -11.81
C PHE A 42 -2.05 17.77 -12.41
N GLU A 43 -2.70 18.73 -11.75
CA GLU A 43 -2.66 20.13 -12.20
C GLU A 43 -1.26 20.74 -12.05
N GLY A 44 -0.54 20.45 -10.96
CA GLY A 44 0.85 20.87 -10.77
C GLY A 44 1.75 20.37 -11.90
N LEU A 45 1.60 19.11 -12.31
CA LEU A 45 2.30 18.58 -13.48
C LEU A 45 1.97 19.34 -14.76
N ARG A 46 0.68 19.62 -15.00
CA ARG A 46 0.21 20.34 -16.20
C ARG A 46 0.78 21.76 -16.25
N MET A 47 0.72 22.49 -15.13
CA MET A 47 1.30 23.83 -15.00
C MET A 47 2.82 23.84 -15.20
N ALA A 48 3.50 22.81 -14.73
CA ALA A 48 4.95 22.65 -14.90
C ALA A 48 5.35 22.03 -16.26
N ASN A 49 4.38 21.71 -17.13
CA ASN A 49 4.58 21.00 -18.39
C ASN A 49 5.36 19.68 -18.23
N ARG A 50 5.01 18.89 -17.20
CA ARG A 50 5.64 17.61 -16.87
C ARG A 50 4.72 16.44 -17.19
N PRO A 51 5.22 15.35 -17.79
CA PRO A 51 4.47 14.09 -17.87
C PRO A 51 4.51 13.35 -16.52
N VAL A 52 3.65 12.33 -16.38
CA VAL A 52 3.83 11.30 -15.35
C VAL A 52 5.04 10.45 -15.73
N ARG A 53 5.97 10.22 -14.79
CA ARG A 53 7.26 9.55 -15.01
C ARG A 53 7.12 8.09 -15.43
N ALA A 54 6.24 7.34 -14.76
CA ALA A 54 5.98 5.93 -15.05
C ALA A 54 4.47 5.67 -14.99
N PRO A 55 3.73 5.99 -16.07
CA PRO A 55 2.26 5.87 -16.09
C PRO A 55 1.78 4.44 -15.85
N GLU A 56 2.55 3.44 -16.29
CA GLU A 56 2.29 2.02 -16.10
C GLU A 56 2.34 1.58 -14.62
N LYS A 57 3.04 2.34 -13.78
CA LYS A 57 3.17 2.10 -12.32
C LYS A 57 2.17 2.90 -11.49
N THR A 58 1.26 3.63 -12.14
CA THR A 58 0.21 4.44 -11.52
C THR A 58 -1.18 3.88 -11.84
N ILE A 59 -2.04 3.75 -10.82
CA ILE A 59 -3.45 3.33 -10.97
C ILE A 59 -4.32 4.38 -10.34
N ALA A 60 -5.34 4.77 -11.06
CA ALA A 60 -6.48 5.50 -10.55
C ALA A 60 -7.67 4.56 -10.29
N VAL A 61 -8.26 4.67 -9.09
CA VAL A 61 -9.56 4.09 -8.75
C VAL A 61 -10.38 5.17 -8.06
N PRO A 62 -11.61 5.48 -8.51
CA PRO A 62 -12.51 6.34 -7.76
C PRO A 62 -13.20 5.50 -6.67
N ASP A 63 -13.13 5.91 -5.40
CA ASP A 63 -13.73 5.13 -4.31
C ASP A 63 -14.22 5.92 -3.07
N HIS A 64 -13.89 7.21 -2.93
CA HIS A 64 -14.32 8.03 -1.77
C HIS A 64 -15.65 8.76 -1.99
N ASN A 65 -15.93 9.16 -3.22
CA ASN A 65 -17.07 9.99 -3.63
C ASN A 65 -18.05 9.23 -4.54
N VAL A 66 -17.92 7.91 -4.63
CA VAL A 66 -18.85 7.06 -5.36
C VAL A 66 -20.07 6.77 -4.47
N PRO A 67 -21.31 7.11 -4.88
CA PRO A 67 -22.50 6.83 -4.08
C PRO A 67 -22.66 5.33 -3.79
N THR A 68 -23.14 5.01 -2.59
CA THR A 68 -23.50 3.64 -2.18
C THR A 68 -24.96 3.28 -2.48
N THR A 69 -25.73 4.23 -3.03
CA THR A 69 -27.13 4.05 -3.40
C THR A 69 -27.27 3.21 -4.67
N ALA A 70 -28.38 2.48 -4.80
CA ALA A 70 -28.61 1.56 -5.92
C ALA A 70 -28.64 2.27 -7.29
N ASP A 71 -28.98 3.55 -7.32
CA ASP A 71 -29.05 4.38 -8.52
C ASP A 71 -27.69 4.97 -8.96
N ARG A 72 -26.58 4.63 -8.27
CA ARG A 72 -25.20 5.02 -8.67
C ARG A 72 -24.86 4.71 -10.13
N VAL A 73 -25.54 3.72 -10.73
CA VAL A 73 -25.40 3.35 -12.14
C VAL A 73 -25.83 4.45 -13.10
N ASN A 74 -26.66 5.40 -12.64
CA ASN A 74 -27.11 6.55 -13.40
C ASN A 74 -26.18 7.77 -13.28
N GLY A 75 -25.07 7.64 -12.53
CA GLY A 75 -24.11 8.70 -12.28
C GLY A 75 -24.15 9.25 -10.84
N ILE A 76 -23.40 10.33 -10.61
CA ILE A 76 -23.24 10.97 -9.31
C ILE A 76 -24.03 12.28 -9.30
N THR A 77 -25.06 12.37 -8.45
CA THR A 77 -25.95 13.53 -8.36
C THR A 77 -25.33 14.69 -7.58
N ASN A 78 -24.52 14.39 -6.56
CA ASN A 78 -23.78 15.42 -5.82
C ASN A 78 -22.71 16.04 -6.74
N GLU A 79 -22.80 17.35 -6.95
CA GLU A 79 -21.97 18.07 -7.91
C GLU A 79 -20.47 18.02 -7.56
N GLU A 80 -20.11 18.23 -6.31
CA GLU A 80 -18.71 18.22 -5.85
C GLU A 80 -18.07 16.84 -6.06
N SER A 81 -18.80 15.78 -5.66
CA SER A 81 -18.39 14.38 -5.84
C SER A 81 -18.19 14.05 -7.32
N ARG A 82 -19.15 14.47 -8.16
CA ARG A 82 -19.10 14.27 -9.62
C ARG A 82 -17.88 14.95 -10.23
N ILE A 83 -17.59 16.20 -9.86
CA ILE A 83 -16.44 16.97 -10.37
C ILE A 83 -15.12 16.25 -10.04
N GLN A 84 -14.96 15.74 -8.81
CA GLN A 84 -13.73 15.04 -8.42
C GLN A 84 -13.54 13.74 -9.22
N VAL A 85 -14.59 12.94 -9.37
CA VAL A 85 -14.52 11.69 -10.13
C VAL A 85 -14.26 11.94 -11.63
N GLU A 86 -14.92 12.95 -12.21
CA GLU A 86 -14.67 13.38 -13.60
C GLU A 86 -13.25 13.92 -13.79
N ALA A 87 -12.72 14.65 -12.81
CA ALA A 87 -11.34 15.12 -12.84
C ALA A 87 -10.35 13.95 -12.83
N LEU A 88 -10.59 12.90 -12.04
CA LEU A 88 -9.77 11.69 -12.04
C LEU A 88 -9.83 10.98 -13.40
N ASP A 89 -11.02 10.82 -13.99
CA ASP A 89 -11.18 10.21 -15.33
C ASP A 89 -10.43 11.00 -16.40
N LYS A 90 -10.59 12.33 -16.41
CA LYS A 90 -9.86 13.22 -17.33
C LYS A 90 -8.35 13.12 -17.12
N ASN A 91 -7.86 13.18 -15.89
CA ASN A 91 -6.43 13.09 -15.60
C ASN A 91 -5.87 11.72 -15.99
N ALA A 92 -6.63 10.64 -15.76
CA ALA A 92 -6.21 9.31 -16.18
C ALA A 92 -5.99 9.21 -17.70
N LYS A 93 -6.92 9.77 -18.48
CA LYS A 93 -6.82 9.85 -19.94
C LYS A 93 -5.68 10.75 -20.41
N ASP A 94 -5.59 11.96 -19.86
CA ASP A 94 -4.59 12.97 -20.25
C ASP A 94 -3.16 12.48 -20.00
N PHE A 95 -2.93 11.77 -18.89
CA PHE A 95 -1.60 11.30 -18.48
C PHE A 95 -1.32 9.82 -18.80
N GLY A 96 -2.29 9.11 -19.37
CA GLY A 96 -2.13 7.72 -19.82
C GLY A 96 -1.86 6.72 -18.69
N ILE A 97 -2.45 6.93 -17.51
CA ILE A 97 -2.30 6.00 -16.38
C ILE A 97 -3.39 4.92 -16.39
N ASN A 98 -3.16 3.80 -15.70
CA ASN A 98 -4.18 2.77 -15.57
C ASN A 98 -5.37 3.30 -14.76
N TYR A 99 -6.59 3.04 -15.22
CA TYR A 99 -7.80 3.55 -14.58
C TYR A 99 -8.92 2.51 -14.57
N TYR A 100 -9.54 2.36 -13.41
CA TYR A 100 -10.75 1.56 -13.22
C TYR A 100 -11.93 2.50 -12.99
N PRO A 101 -12.70 2.86 -14.04
CA PRO A 101 -13.84 3.77 -13.88
C PRO A 101 -14.92 3.18 -12.99
N VAL A 102 -15.85 4.02 -12.50
CA VAL A 102 -17.00 3.62 -11.68
C VAL A 102 -17.85 2.50 -12.34
N SER A 103 -17.83 2.42 -13.67
CA SER A 103 -18.53 1.40 -14.45
C SER A 103 -17.75 0.09 -14.65
N ASP A 104 -16.47 0.03 -14.25
CA ASP A 104 -15.67 -1.19 -14.34
C ASP A 104 -16.08 -2.16 -13.22
N VAL A 105 -16.28 -3.43 -13.56
CA VAL A 105 -16.63 -4.49 -12.60
C VAL A 105 -15.58 -4.68 -11.51
N ARG A 106 -14.33 -4.27 -11.78
CA ARG A 106 -13.21 -4.35 -10.85
C ARG A 106 -13.12 -3.14 -9.93
N GLN A 107 -13.91 -2.08 -10.16
CA GLN A 107 -13.90 -0.91 -9.30
C GLN A 107 -14.38 -1.29 -7.89
N GLY A 108 -13.67 -0.80 -6.89
CA GLY A 108 -13.91 -1.02 -5.48
C GLY A 108 -13.00 -0.11 -4.67
N ILE A 109 -12.83 -0.40 -3.38
CA ILE A 109 -11.89 0.35 -2.52
C ILE A 109 -10.47 0.15 -3.03
N VAL A 110 -9.69 1.23 -3.18
CA VAL A 110 -8.36 1.23 -3.82
C VAL A 110 -7.39 0.23 -3.18
N HIS A 111 -7.47 0.05 -1.85
CA HIS A 111 -6.65 -0.89 -1.08
C HIS A 111 -7.08 -2.36 -1.22
N ILE A 112 -8.24 -2.62 -1.83
CA ILE A 112 -8.73 -3.95 -2.20
C ILE A 112 -8.43 -4.22 -3.68
N VAL A 113 -8.71 -3.24 -4.54
CA VAL A 113 -8.44 -3.35 -5.99
C VAL A 113 -6.97 -3.61 -6.27
N GLY A 114 -6.05 -2.97 -5.54
CA GLY A 114 -4.60 -3.18 -5.71
C GLY A 114 -4.23 -4.68 -5.62
N PRO A 115 -4.45 -5.34 -4.47
CA PRO A 115 -4.20 -6.76 -4.31
C PRO A 115 -5.00 -7.67 -5.24
N GLU A 116 -6.30 -7.44 -5.41
CA GLU A 116 -7.17 -8.30 -6.23
C GLU A 116 -6.76 -8.34 -7.71
N GLN A 117 -6.15 -7.26 -8.19
CA GLN A 117 -5.65 -7.14 -9.55
C GLN A 117 -4.16 -7.55 -9.66
N GLY A 118 -3.48 -7.85 -8.56
CA GLY A 118 -2.06 -8.23 -8.54
C GLY A 118 -1.11 -7.05 -8.68
N TRP A 119 -1.56 -5.84 -8.34
CA TRP A 119 -0.73 -4.65 -8.33
C TRP A 119 0.11 -4.51 -7.08
N THR A 120 -0.34 -5.10 -5.98
CA THR A 120 0.42 -5.19 -4.73
C THR A 120 1.12 -6.55 -4.69
N LEU A 121 2.45 -6.54 -4.73
CA LEU A 121 3.28 -7.74 -4.69
C LEU A 121 4.28 -7.66 -3.54
N PRO A 122 4.77 -8.80 -3.03
CA PRO A 122 5.77 -8.81 -1.97
C PRO A 122 7.04 -8.06 -2.33
N GLY A 123 7.57 -7.34 -1.33
CA GLY A 123 8.80 -6.57 -1.41
C GLY A 123 8.67 -5.19 -2.04
N MET A 124 7.49 -4.81 -2.54
CA MET A 124 7.29 -3.50 -3.17
C MET A 124 7.30 -2.34 -2.17
N THR A 125 7.60 -1.16 -2.69
CA THR A 125 7.24 0.13 -2.10
C THR A 125 5.93 0.65 -2.73
N VAL A 126 4.92 0.91 -1.90
CA VAL A 126 3.56 1.28 -2.35
C VAL A 126 3.08 2.55 -1.64
N VAL A 127 2.65 3.55 -2.39
CA VAL A 127 2.16 4.81 -1.82
C VAL A 127 0.82 5.20 -2.42
N CYS A 128 0.03 5.94 -1.63
CA CYS A 128 -1.23 6.53 -2.05
C CYS A 128 -1.50 7.80 -1.23
N GLY A 129 -2.32 8.70 -1.75
CA GLY A 129 -2.87 9.83 -0.98
C GLY A 129 -3.85 9.44 0.13
N ASP A 130 -3.91 8.17 0.52
CA ASP A 130 -4.79 7.63 1.56
C ASP A 130 -3.98 7.06 2.73
N SER A 131 -4.42 7.33 3.96
CA SER A 131 -3.74 6.90 5.18
C SER A 131 -3.67 5.38 5.34
N HIS A 132 -4.67 4.66 4.84
CA HIS A 132 -4.82 3.21 4.99
C HIS A 132 -4.05 2.40 3.94
N THR A 133 -3.16 3.05 3.18
CA THR A 133 -2.18 2.38 2.31
C THR A 133 -1.37 1.31 3.05
N ALA A 134 -1.24 1.44 4.38
CA ALA A 134 -0.67 0.43 5.26
C ALA A 134 -1.28 -0.98 5.07
N THR A 135 -2.50 -1.12 4.56
CA THR A 135 -3.12 -2.41 4.21
C THR A 135 -2.22 -3.31 3.36
N HIS A 136 -1.49 -2.72 2.40
CA HIS A 136 -0.62 -3.46 1.49
C HIS A 136 0.59 -4.09 2.19
N GLY A 137 0.89 -3.65 3.41
CA GLY A 137 1.86 -4.26 4.32
C GLY A 137 1.64 -5.74 4.58
N ALA A 138 0.41 -6.22 4.46
CA ALA A 138 0.04 -7.63 4.60
C ALA A 138 0.73 -8.55 3.59
N PHE A 139 1.23 -7.98 2.48
CA PHE A 139 1.95 -8.68 1.43
C PHE A 139 3.47 -8.65 1.63
N GLY A 140 3.97 -8.04 2.71
CA GLY A 140 5.38 -7.69 2.86
C GLY A 140 5.81 -6.59 1.89
N ALA A 141 4.93 -5.63 1.63
CA ALA A 141 5.25 -4.42 0.87
C ALA A 141 5.36 -3.24 1.84
N LEU A 142 6.41 -2.43 1.70
CA LEU A 142 6.54 -1.19 2.45
C LEU A 142 5.53 -0.17 1.91
N ALA A 143 4.41 -0.03 2.61
CA ALA A 143 3.27 0.71 2.10
C ALA A 143 2.73 1.75 3.09
N HIS A 144 2.58 2.99 2.66
CA HIS A 144 2.12 4.08 3.53
C HIS A 144 1.47 5.24 2.78
N GLY A 145 0.62 5.98 3.49
CA GLY A 145 -0.02 7.18 2.99
C GLY A 145 0.98 8.32 2.79
N ILE A 146 0.69 9.18 1.82
CA ILE A 146 1.49 10.37 1.47
C ILE A 146 0.58 11.59 1.26
N GLY A 147 1.13 12.79 1.42
CA GLY A 147 0.38 14.04 1.19
C GLY A 147 0.28 14.41 -0.29
N THR A 148 -0.60 15.35 -0.66
CA THR A 148 -0.79 15.80 -2.05
C THR A 148 0.50 16.28 -2.73
N SER A 149 1.38 17.00 -2.02
CA SER A 149 2.67 17.42 -2.58
C SER A 149 3.61 16.23 -2.87
N GLU A 150 3.55 15.19 -2.04
CA GLU A 150 4.28 13.95 -2.27
C GLU A 150 3.67 13.15 -3.43
N VAL A 151 2.34 13.16 -3.60
CA VAL A 151 1.66 12.56 -4.75
C VAL A 151 2.19 13.17 -6.05
N GLU A 152 2.27 14.51 -6.15
CA GLU A 152 2.87 15.18 -7.31
C GLU A 152 4.33 14.78 -7.51
N HIS A 153 5.10 14.73 -6.42
CA HIS A 153 6.51 14.35 -6.48
C HIS A 153 6.70 12.93 -7.03
N VAL A 154 5.90 11.96 -6.56
CA VAL A 154 5.95 10.58 -7.05
C VAL A 154 5.50 10.51 -8.51
N LEU A 155 4.45 11.21 -8.91
CA LEU A 155 4.03 11.27 -10.31
C LEU A 155 5.14 11.86 -11.21
N ALA A 156 5.88 12.87 -10.73
CA ALA A 156 6.94 13.53 -11.48
C ALA A 156 8.26 12.73 -11.55
N THR A 157 8.58 11.93 -10.53
CA THR A 157 9.93 11.35 -10.37
C THR A 157 9.97 9.84 -10.19
N GLN A 158 8.85 9.22 -9.81
CA GLN A 158 8.77 7.83 -9.36
C GLN A 158 9.64 7.54 -8.11
N THR A 159 9.94 8.58 -7.34
CA THR A 159 10.70 8.48 -6.10
C THR A 159 10.01 9.26 -4.99
N LEU A 160 10.45 9.07 -3.75
CA LEU A 160 9.93 9.80 -2.60
C LEU A 160 11.03 10.07 -1.59
N ILE A 161 11.08 11.31 -1.10
CA ILE A 161 11.97 11.70 -0.01
C ILE A 161 11.40 11.17 1.31
N GLN A 162 12.15 10.37 2.05
CA GLN A 162 11.75 9.83 3.34
C GLN A 162 12.90 9.88 4.35
N LYS A 163 12.55 9.70 5.63
CA LYS A 163 13.49 9.36 6.69
C LYS A 163 13.19 7.95 7.18
N LYS A 164 14.24 7.14 7.41
CA LYS A 164 14.08 5.76 7.86
C LYS A 164 13.40 5.74 9.24
N SER A 165 12.35 4.93 9.36
CA SER A 165 11.64 4.72 10.62
C SER A 165 12.40 3.71 11.49
N LYS A 166 12.02 3.62 12.76
CA LYS A 166 12.52 2.55 13.64
C LYS A 166 11.72 1.26 13.42
N ASN A 167 12.32 0.13 13.78
CA ASN A 167 11.62 -1.17 13.78
C ASN A 167 10.85 -1.39 15.08
N MET A 168 9.62 -1.88 14.99
CA MET A 168 8.82 -2.34 16.13
C MET A 168 8.28 -3.74 15.85
N LYS A 169 8.66 -4.71 16.67
CA LYS A 169 8.11 -6.07 16.59
C LYS A 169 6.84 -6.18 17.44
N VAL A 170 5.76 -6.67 16.85
CA VAL A 170 4.54 -7.07 17.56
C VAL A 170 4.31 -8.56 17.31
N GLU A 171 4.61 -9.37 18.33
CA GLU A 171 4.50 -10.82 18.25
C GLU A 171 3.21 -11.31 18.93
N ILE A 172 2.38 -12.03 18.17
CA ILE A 172 1.12 -12.62 18.65
C ILE A 172 1.20 -14.14 18.56
N THR A 173 1.25 -14.78 19.72
CA THR A 173 1.41 -16.23 19.86
C THR A 173 0.08 -16.93 20.14
N GLY A 174 0.04 -18.25 19.88
CA GLY A 174 -1.16 -19.07 20.04
C GLY A 174 -2.14 -18.96 18.87
N LYS A 175 -3.36 -19.47 19.10
CA LYS A 175 -4.43 -19.54 18.09
C LYS A 175 -5.63 -18.73 18.55
N LEU A 176 -6.34 -18.14 17.59
CA LEU A 176 -7.59 -17.43 17.87
C LEU A 176 -8.67 -18.41 18.33
N ALA A 177 -9.36 -18.04 19.41
CA ALA A 177 -10.52 -18.78 19.88
C ALA A 177 -11.72 -18.59 18.91
N PRO A 178 -12.70 -19.51 18.90
CA PRO A 178 -13.91 -19.35 18.10
C PRO A 178 -14.58 -17.98 18.34
N GLY A 179 -14.89 -17.26 17.28
CA GLY A 179 -15.48 -15.91 17.33
C GLY A 179 -14.47 -14.76 17.46
N VAL A 180 -13.18 -15.05 17.64
CA VAL A 180 -12.11 -14.04 17.64
C VAL A 180 -11.49 -13.95 16.25
N THR A 181 -11.26 -12.73 15.78
CA THR A 181 -10.84 -12.42 14.41
C THR A 181 -9.56 -11.58 14.38
N ALA A 182 -9.04 -11.35 13.17
CA ALA A 182 -7.92 -10.43 12.93
C ALA A 182 -8.21 -9.00 13.43
N LYS A 183 -9.48 -8.56 13.38
CA LYS A 183 -9.90 -7.25 13.88
C LYS A 183 -9.69 -7.14 15.39
N ASP A 184 -9.98 -8.21 16.13
CA ASP A 184 -9.78 -8.26 17.57
C ASP A 184 -8.29 -8.24 17.95
N ILE A 185 -7.43 -8.87 17.13
CA ILE A 185 -5.97 -8.77 17.31
C ILE A 185 -5.54 -7.30 17.27
N THR A 186 -5.83 -6.61 16.15
CA THR A 186 -5.32 -5.25 15.96
C THR A 186 -5.93 -4.25 16.94
N LEU A 187 -7.23 -4.37 17.26
CA LEU A 187 -7.87 -3.57 18.32
C LEU A 187 -7.24 -3.83 19.69
N SER A 188 -6.85 -5.07 20.00
CA SER A 188 -6.18 -5.39 21.27
C SER A 188 -4.77 -4.83 21.34
N VAL A 189 -4.04 -4.80 20.22
CA VAL A 189 -2.71 -4.16 20.14
C VAL A 189 -2.86 -2.66 20.38
N ILE A 190 -3.72 -1.99 19.60
CA ILE A 190 -3.96 -0.54 19.72
C ILE A 190 -4.47 -0.17 21.11
N GLY A 191 -5.38 -0.97 21.69
CA GLY A 191 -5.89 -0.77 23.04
C GLY A 191 -4.81 -0.83 24.12
N LYS A 192 -3.71 -1.58 23.89
CA LYS A 192 -2.56 -1.68 24.81
C LYS A 192 -1.52 -0.59 24.57
N THR A 193 -1.25 -0.24 23.32
CA THR A 193 -0.18 0.70 22.96
C THR A 193 -0.65 2.15 22.88
N GLY A 194 -1.97 2.37 22.76
CA GLY A 194 -2.57 3.66 22.46
C GLY A 194 -2.42 4.05 20.99
N THR A 195 -3.07 5.16 20.62
CA THR A 195 -3.13 5.69 19.25
C THR A 195 -1.81 6.27 18.74
N ALA A 196 -0.85 6.49 19.63
CA ALA A 196 0.48 7.00 19.29
C ALA A 196 1.60 5.94 19.49
N GLY A 197 1.23 4.71 19.84
CA GLY A 197 2.19 3.67 20.23
C GLY A 197 3.21 3.27 19.16
N GLY A 198 2.84 3.41 17.89
CA GLY A 198 3.71 3.16 16.73
C GLY A 198 4.37 4.40 16.14
N THR A 199 4.22 5.57 16.76
CA THR A 199 4.76 6.83 16.20
C THR A 199 6.26 6.74 15.93
N GLY A 200 6.66 6.95 14.68
CA GLY A 200 8.07 6.86 14.25
C GLY A 200 8.58 5.44 13.98
N TYR A 201 7.68 4.45 13.99
CA TYR A 201 7.99 3.05 13.72
C TYR A 201 7.29 2.52 12.47
N VAL A 202 7.92 1.50 11.87
CA VAL A 202 7.23 0.48 11.06
C VAL A 202 7.02 -0.73 11.96
N ILE A 203 5.77 -1.20 12.02
CA ILE A 203 5.42 -2.37 12.84
C ILE A 203 5.52 -3.63 12.00
N GLU A 204 6.30 -4.60 12.45
CA GLU A 204 6.28 -5.97 11.91
C GLU A 204 5.42 -6.85 12.82
N TYR A 205 4.30 -7.34 12.28
CA TYR A 205 3.41 -8.27 12.95
C TYR A 205 3.84 -9.70 12.65
N CYS A 206 4.09 -10.48 13.70
CA CYS A 206 4.56 -11.86 13.56
C CYS A 206 3.94 -12.80 14.61
N GLY A 207 4.34 -14.07 14.57
CA GLY A 207 3.86 -15.11 15.48
C GLY A 207 2.82 -16.04 14.86
N GLU A 208 2.47 -17.10 15.60
CA GLU A 208 1.58 -18.18 15.15
C GLU A 208 0.20 -17.67 14.75
N ALA A 209 -0.36 -16.72 15.51
CA ALA A 209 -1.68 -16.18 15.24
C ALA A 209 -1.72 -15.45 13.90
N ILE A 210 -0.69 -14.65 13.59
CA ILE A 210 -0.56 -13.92 12.32
C ILE A 210 -0.39 -14.86 11.14
N ARG A 211 0.49 -15.87 11.25
CA ARG A 211 0.67 -16.88 10.19
C ARG A 211 -0.60 -17.66 9.89
N SER A 212 -1.45 -17.86 10.90
CA SER A 212 -2.72 -18.60 10.78
C SER A 212 -3.85 -17.78 10.13
N LEU A 213 -3.66 -16.48 9.87
CA LEU A 213 -4.67 -15.63 9.23
C LEU A 213 -4.72 -15.85 7.71
N SER A 214 -5.91 -15.70 7.13
CA SER A 214 -6.06 -15.48 5.69
C SER A 214 -5.41 -14.16 5.26
N MET A 215 -5.24 -13.95 3.96
CA MET A 215 -4.72 -12.66 3.46
C MET A 215 -5.59 -11.47 3.86
N GLU A 216 -6.91 -11.62 3.83
CA GLU A 216 -7.86 -10.58 4.25
C GLU A 216 -7.74 -10.28 5.75
N GLY A 217 -7.46 -11.31 6.57
CA GLY A 217 -7.13 -11.14 7.97
C GLY A 217 -5.83 -10.34 8.17
N ARG A 218 -4.78 -10.67 7.41
CA ARG A 218 -3.50 -9.93 7.43
C ARG A 218 -3.68 -8.48 6.98
N MET A 219 -4.45 -8.27 5.92
CA MET A 219 -4.84 -6.94 5.43
C MET A 219 -5.56 -6.14 6.50
N THR A 220 -6.47 -6.77 7.26
CA THR A 220 -7.15 -6.13 8.39
C THR A 220 -6.18 -5.67 9.48
N VAL A 221 -5.17 -6.48 9.81
CA VAL A 221 -4.15 -6.12 10.81
C VAL A 221 -3.31 -4.94 10.33
N CYS A 222 -2.75 -5.02 9.11
CA CYS A 222 -1.89 -3.97 8.57
C CYS A 222 -2.64 -2.68 8.23
N ASN A 223 -3.90 -2.77 7.80
CA ASN A 223 -4.79 -1.62 7.57
C ASN A 223 -4.84 -0.72 8.81
N MET A 224 -4.96 -1.33 9.98
CA MET A 224 -5.12 -0.63 11.25
C MET A 224 -3.82 -0.19 11.92
N ALA A 225 -2.66 -0.38 11.27
CA ALA A 225 -1.38 0.06 11.81
C ALA A 225 -1.35 1.60 12.00
N ILE A 226 -2.06 2.33 11.13
CA ILE A 226 -2.12 3.79 11.16
C ILE A 226 -2.92 4.31 12.37
N GLU A 227 -3.97 3.61 12.82
CA GLU A 227 -4.71 3.91 14.05
C GLU A 227 -3.85 3.74 15.31
N GLY A 228 -2.83 2.89 15.25
CA GLY A 228 -1.80 2.77 16.28
C GLY A 228 -0.69 3.83 16.17
N GLY A 229 -0.75 4.70 15.16
CA GLY A 229 0.23 5.76 14.90
C GLY A 229 1.46 5.32 14.11
N ALA A 230 1.51 4.07 13.65
CA ALA A 230 2.64 3.57 12.87
C ALA A 230 2.65 4.13 11.45
N ARG A 231 3.85 4.28 10.88
CA ARG A 231 4.01 4.71 9.48
C ARG A 231 3.48 3.65 8.52
N ALA A 232 3.74 2.38 8.82
CA ALA A 232 3.29 1.22 8.08
C ALA A 232 3.23 -0.01 8.99
N GLY A 233 2.42 -0.99 8.60
CA GLY A 233 2.47 -2.36 9.12
C GLY A 233 3.13 -3.28 8.09
N LEU A 234 3.78 -4.35 8.53
CA LEU A 234 4.39 -5.37 7.69
C LEU A 234 4.09 -6.77 8.24
N ILE A 235 3.82 -7.70 7.33
CA ILE A 235 3.79 -9.14 7.61
C ILE A 235 4.68 -9.81 6.57
N ALA A 236 5.57 -10.69 7.01
CA ALA A 236 6.44 -11.44 6.10
C ALA A 236 5.59 -12.31 5.15
N PRO A 237 5.82 -12.25 3.83
CA PRO A 237 5.10 -13.07 2.87
C PRO A 237 5.45 -14.55 3.07
N ASP A 238 4.42 -15.39 3.01
CA ASP A 238 4.55 -16.85 3.08
C ASP A 238 3.66 -17.50 2.02
N GLU A 239 3.46 -18.81 2.10
CA GLU A 239 2.62 -19.58 1.17
C GLU A 239 1.21 -19.00 1.03
N THR A 240 0.62 -18.42 2.09
CA THR A 240 -0.70 -17.79 2.03
C THR A 240 -0.67 -16.56 1.12
N THR A 241 0.39 -15.77 1.21
CA THR A 241 0.60 -14.60 0.34
C THR A 241 0.87 -15.03 -1.10
N PHE A 242 1.70 -16.04 -1.31
CA PHE A 242 2.06 -16.51 -2.64
C PHE A 242 0.85 -17.08 -3.39
N GLU A 243 0.04 -17.91 -2.73
CA GLU A 243 -1.16 -18.48 -3.36
C GLU A 243 -2.23 -17.41 -3.63
N TYR A 244 -2.35 -16.38 -2.79
CA TYR A 244 -3.27 -15.27 -3.07
C TYR A 244 -2.88 -14.50 -4.33
N VAL A 245 -1.59 -14.24 -4.53
CA VAL A 245 -1.05 -13.43 -5.64
C VAL A 245 -0.97 -14.23 -6.95
N LYS A 246 -0.86 -15.55 -6.87
CA LYS A 246 -0.71 -16.43 -8.02
C LYS A 246 -1.88 -16.31 -8.99
N GLY A 247 -1.56 -16.08 -10.27
CA GLY A 247 -2.56 -15.97 -11.33
C GLY A 247 -3.35 -14.65 -11.36
N ARG A 248 -3.06 -13.70 -10.46
CA ARG A 248 -3.67 -12.37 -10.52
C ARG A 248 -3.28 -11.64 -11.81
N PRO A 249 -4.14 -10.75 -12.34
CA PRO A 249 -3.93 -10.14 -13.66
C PRO A 249 -2.53 -9.56 -13.89
N HIS A 250 -2.01 -8.82 -12.90
CA HIS A 250 -0.71 -8.14 -12.94
C HIS A 250 0.40 -8.83 -12.16
N ALA A 251 0.14 -10.04 -11.64
CA ALA A 251 1.20 -10.85 -11.05
C ALA A 251 2.15 -11.40 -12.13
N PRO A 252 3.43 -11.63 -11.79
CA PRO A 252 4.41 -12.17 -12.72
C PRO A 252 4.00 -13.57 -13.20
N LYS A 253 4.43 -13.96 -14.42
CA LYS A 253 4.08 -15.24 -15.05
C LYS A 253 5.32 -15.95 -15.57
N GLY A 254 5.24 -17.28 -15.67
CA GLY A 254 6.32 -18.11 -16.22
C GLY A 254 7.66 -17.87 -15.51
N ALA A 255 8.73 -17.62 -16.25
CA ALA A 255 10.07 -17.41 -15.68
C ALA A 255 10.14 -16.22 -14.70
N GLN A 256 9.32 -15.18 -14.90
CA GLN A 256 9.27 -14.05 -13.97
C GLN A 256 8.64 -14.45 -12.63
N TRP A 257 7.67 -15.38 -12.63
CA TRP A 257 7.07 -15.91 -11.41
C TRP A 257 8.11 -16.67 -10.58
N GLU A 258 8.91 -17.53 -11.23
CA GLU A 258 9.95 -18.30 -10.54
C GLU A 258 11.05 -17.39 -9.95
N ALA A 259 11.45 -16.35 -10.69
CA ALA A 259 12.40 -15.35 -10.20
C ALA A 259 11.82 -14.57 -9.00
N ALA A 260 10.55 -14.13 -9.10
CA ALA A 260 9.85 -13.45 -8.02
C ALA A 260 9.74 -14.35 -6.78
N MET A 261 9.33 -15.61 -6.94
CA MET A 261 9.24 -16.58 -5.83
C MET A 261 10.57 -16.82 -5.14
N THR A 262 11.68 -16.87 -5.90
CA THR A 262 13.02 -17.03 -5.34
C THR A 262 13.38 -15.83 -4.46
N TRP A 263 13.09 -14.62 -4.90
CA TRP A 263 13.33 -13.42 -4.09
C TRP A 263 12.36 -13.28 -2.93
N TRP A 264 11.06 -13.49 -3.14
CA TRP A 264 10.03 -13.37 -2.11
C TRP A 264 10.25 -14.30 -0.92
N LYS A 265 10.79 -15.50 -1.16
CA LYS A 265 11.18 -16.44 -0.10
C LYS A 265 12.33 -15.94 0.77
N THR A 266 13.00 -14.85 0.41
CA THR A 266 14.06 -14.20 1.23
C THR A 266 13.52 -13.04 2.07
N LEU A 267 12.26 -12.64 1.86
CA LEU A 267 11.62 -11.50 2.50
C LEU A 267 11.03 -11.91 3.85
N TYR A 268 11.89 -12.03 4.86
CA TYR A 268 11.52 -12.20 6.27
C TYR A 268 12.62 -11.61 7.14
N SER A 269 12.34 -11.25 8.39
CA SER A 269 13.39 -10.79 9.32
C SER A 269 14.36 -11.92 9.66
N ASP A 270 15.66 -11.62 9.68
CA ASP A 270 16.67 -12.57 10.17
C ASP A 270 16.46 -12.86 11.67
N ASP A 271 16.88 -14.03 12.15
CA ASP A 271 16.63 -14.46 13.54
C ASP A 271 17.29 -13.57 14.59
N ASP A 272 18.37 -12.87 14.24
CA ASP A 272 19.16 -11.97 15.09
C ASP A 272 18.93 -10.47 14.79
N ALA A 273 17.86 -10.13 14.05
CA ALA A 273 17.48 -8.76 13.68
C ALA A 273 16.75 -7.98 14.79
#